data_AF-A0A212K1G8-F1
#
_entry.id   AF-A0A212K1G8-F1
#
_cell.length_a   1.000
_cell.length_b   1.000
_cell.length_c   1.000
_cell.angle_alpha   90.00
_cell.angle_beta   90.00
_cell.angle_gamma   90.00
#
_symmetry.space_group_name_H-M   'P 1'
#
loop_
_entity.id
_entity.type
_entity.pdbx_description
1 polymer ?
#
loop_
_entity_poly.entity_id
_entity_poly.type
_entity_poly.pdbx_seq_one_letter_code
_entity_poly.pdbx_strand_id
1 'polypeptide(L)'
;MYFGLSGVASFNYIFYKKGHIIILKLVVFAILVPIIYGGMIEIIQAEYFPGRSGDWSDFLADVLGVLASLPISFWFRRFMLNRQLQEEDI
;
A
#
# COMPACT_ATOMS: atom_id res chain seq x y z
N MET A 1 3.64 -6.72 7.76
CA MET A 1 4.78 -6.15 6.97
C MET A 1 4.34 -5.32 5.76
N TYR A 2 3.08 -5.46 5.34
CA TYR A 2 2.59 -4.90 4.09
C TYR A 2 2.13 -3.44 4.15
N PHE A 3 1.92 -2.91 5.36
CA PHE A 3 1.77 -1.47 5.61
C PHE A 3 2.96 -0.67 5.02
N GLY A 4 4.20 -1.15 5.24
CA GLY A 4 5.39 -0.51 4.70
C GLY A 4 5.47 -0.60 3.18
N LEU A 5 5.18 -1.77 2.60
CA LEU A 5 5.20 -1.98 1.15
C LEU A 5 4.16 -1.12 0.43
N SER A 6 2.93 -1.12 0.93
CA SER A 6 1.79 -0.34 0.42
C SER A 6 2.04 1.17 0.61
N GLY A 7 2.59 1.56 1.76
CA GLY A 7 3.01 2.94 2.02
C GLY A 7 4.10 3.40 1.05
N VAL A 8 5.22 2.69 0.94
CA VAL A 8 6.33 3.07 0.04
C VAL A 8 5.87 3.15 -1.41
N ALA A 9 5.06 2.19 -1.89
CA ALA A 9 4.51 2.22 -3.25
C ALA A 9 3.63 3.46 -3.48
N SER A 10 2.76 3.77 -2.51
CA SER A 10 1.87 4.94 -2.56
C SER A 10 2.66 6.26 -2.53
N PHE A 11 3.62 6.39 -1.63
CA PHE A 11 4.49 7.56 -1.52
C PHE A 11 5.31 7.79 -2.79
N ASN A 12 5.92 6.74 -3.35
CA ASN A 12 6.70 6.83 -4.58
C ASN A 12 5.84 7.26 -5.77
N TYR A 13 4.62 6.71 -5.89
CA TYR A 13 3.69 7.08 -6.96
C TYR A 13 3.21 8.54 -6.84
N ILE A 14 2.88 8.98 -5.62
CA ILE A 14 2.50 10.38 -5.34
C ILE A 14 3.66 11.33 -5.64
N PHE A 15 4.87 10.99 -5.19
CA PHE A 15 6.06 11.82 -5.39
C PHE A 15 6.41 11.98 -6.87
N TYR A 16 6.44 10.88 -7.63
CA TYR A 16 6.80 10.90 -9.06
C TYR A 16 5.79 11.68 -9.91
N LYS A 17 4.50 11.63 -9.54
CA LYS A 17 3.43 12.38 -10.23
C LYS A 17 3.16 13.75 -9.62
N LYS A 18 3.99 14.18 -8.66
CA LYS A 18 3.84 15.43 -7.92
C LYS A 18 2.44 15.64 -7.32
N GLY A 19 1.71 14.56 -7.02
CA GLY A 19 0.34 14.63 -6.49
C GLY A 19 -0.79 14.59 -7.53
N HIS A 20 -0.50 14.75 -8.83
CA HIS A 20 -1.46 14.55 -9.93
C HIS A 20 -1.61 13.05 -10.26
N ILE A 21 -2.12 12.30 -9.29
CA ILE A 21 -2.33 10.86 -9.41
C ILE A 21 -3.79 10.48 -9.63
N ILE A 22 -3.99 9.33 -10.29
CA ILE A 22 -5.28 8.66 -10.36
C ILE A 22 -5.45 7.88 -9.05
N ILE A 23 -6.38 8.34 -8.21
CA ILE A 23 -6.65 7.76 -6.87
C ILE A 23 -6.98 6.27 -6.98
N LEU A 24 -7.83 5.88 -7.94
CA LEU A 24 -8.19 4.48 -8.15
C LEU A 24 -6.96 3.61 -8.43
N LYS A 25 -6.00 4.12 -9.22
CA LYS A 25 -4.78 3.39 -9.56
C LYS A 25 -3.87 3.22 -8.32
N LEU A 26 -3.76 4.26 -7.49
CA LEU A 26 -3.04 4.17 -6.22
C LEU A 26 -3.67 3.13 -5.28
N VAL A 27 -4.98 3.20 -5.08
CA VAL A 27 -5.71 2.27 -4.18
C VAL A 27 -5.61 0.84 -4.68
N VAL A 28 -5.81 0.62 -5.98
CA VAL A 28 -5.70 -0.71 -6.59
C VAL A 28 -4.28 -1.26 -6.40
N PHE A 29 -3.22 -0.51 -6.71
CA PHE A 29 -1.86 -1.02 -6.51
C PHE A 29 -1.52 -1.24 -5.03
N ALA A 30 -1.94 -0.32 -4.15
CA ALA A 30 -1.70 -0.39 -2.71
C ALA A 30 -2.39 -1.57 -2.03
N ILE A 31 -3.47 -2.12 -2.63
CA ILE A 31 -4.23 -3.25 -2.11
C ILE A 31 -3.87 -4.56 -2.81
N LEU A 32 -3.83 -4.54 -4.14
CA LEU A 32 -3.76 -5.75 -4.96
C LEU A 32 -2.36 -6.38 -4.89
N VAL A 33 -1.29 -5.58 -4.82
CA VAL A 33 0.08 -6.08 -4.68
C VAL A 33 0.28 -6.81 -3.33
N PRO A 34 -0.11 -6.23 -2.18
CA PRO A 34 -0.06 -6.93 -0.90
C PRO A 34 -0.85 -8.21 -0.82
N ILE A 35 -2.08 -8.20 -1.33
CA ILE A 35 -2.96 -9.38 -1.26
C ILE A 35 -2.37 -10.53 -2.07
N ILE A 36 -1.92 -10.26 -3.30
CA ILE A 36 -1.29 -11.29 -4.13
C ILE A 36 0.00 -11.80 -3.48
N TYR A 37 0.87 -10.91 -3.03
CA TYR A 37 2.15 -11.29 -2.45
C TYR A 37 1.97 -12.06 -1.11
N GLY A 38 0.99 -11.66 -0.29
CA GLY A 38 0.60 -12.35 0.96
C GLY A 38 0.05 -13.74 0.71
N GLY A 39 -0.94 -13.86 -0.17
CA GLY A 39 -1.54 -15.15 -0.51
C GLY A 39 -0.53 -16.12 -1.15
N MET A 40 0.39 -15.62 -1.98
CA MET A 40 1.48 -16.45 -2.54
C MET A 40 2.41 -17.00 -1.45
N ILE A 41 2.76 -16.19 -0.45
CA ILE A 41 3.61 -16.63 0.66
C ILE A 41 2.89 -17.68 1.50
N GLU A 42 1.59 -17.52 1.77
CA GLU A 42 0.81 -18.53 2.53
C GLU A 42 0.75 -19.88 1.81
N ILE A 43 0.51 -19.88 0.48
CA ILE A 43 0.50 -21.11 -0.32
C ILE A 43 1.87 -21.80 -0.28
N ILE A 44 2.95 -21.03 -0.43
CA ILE A 44 4.32 -21.56 -0.36
C ILE A 44 4.61 -22.13 1.04
N GLN A 45 4.16 -21.44 2.09
CA GLN A 45 4.35 -21.91 3.46
C GLN A 45 3.59 -23.21 3.74
N ALA A 46 2.35 -23.33 3.27
CA ALA A 46 1.53 -24.52 3.46
C ALA A 46 2.10 -25.76 2.74
N GLU A 47 2.66 -25.59 1.54
CA GLU A 47 3.17 -26.70 0.73
C GLU A 47 4.60 -27.12 1.11
N TYR A 48 5.47 -26.17 1.43
CA TYR A 48 6.91 -26.45 1.60
C TYR A 48 7.38 -26.53 3.07
N PHE A 49 6.56 -26.12 4.04
CA PHE A 49 6.95 -26.08 5.46
C PHE A 49 5.99 -26.89 6.35
N PRO A 50 6.17 -28.23 6.45
CA PRO A 50 5.33 -29.07 7.28
C PRO A 50 5.47 -28.68 8.76
N GLY A 51 4.35 -28.28 9.38
CA GLY A 51 4.30 -27.84 10.79
C GLY A 51 3.91 -26.36 10.99
N ARG A 52 3.81 -25.58 9.92
CA ARG A 52 3.13 -24.27 9.95
C ARG A 52 1.82 -24.36 9.19
N SER A 53 0.70 -24.29 9.92
CA SER A 53 -0.58 -23.92 9.32
C SER A 53 -0.48 -22.46 8.89
N GLY A 54 -0.79 -22.15 7.62
CA GLY A 54 -0.93 -20.77 7.17
C GLY A 54 -1.82 -20.03 8.14
N ASP A 55 -1.25 -19.04 8.83
CA ASP A 55 -1.94 -18.33 9.89
C ASP A 55 -2.74 -17.22 9.21
N TRP A 56 -3.99 -17.52 8.87
CA TRP A 56 -4.93 -16.56 8.24
C TRP A 56 -5.04 -15.25 9.03
N SER A 57 -4.65 -15.27 10.31
CA SER A 57 -4.51 -14.08 11.15
C SER A 57 -3.42 -13.12 10.67
N ASP A 58 -2.30 -13.62 10.14
CA ASP A 58 -1.23 -12.80 9.53
C ASP A 58 -1.73 -12.15 8.23
N PHE A 59 -2.45 -12.89 7.38
CA PHE A 59 -3.07 -12.31 6.19
C PHE A 59 -4.08 -11.22 6.54
N LEU A 60 -4.92 -11.44 7.56
CA LEU A 60 -5.86 -10.44 8.04
C LEU A 60 -5.12 -9.19 8.57
N ALA A 61 -4.04 -9.37 9.33
CA ALA A 61 -3.23 -8.27 9.82
C ALA A 61 -2.59 -7.46 8.68
N ASP A 62 -2.19 -8.12 7.59
CA ASP A 62 -1.65 -7.46 6.42
C ASP A 62 -2.71 -6.70 5.61
N VAL A 63 -3.93 -7.24 5.49
CA VAL A 63 -5.08 -6.51 4.92
C VAL A 63 -5.41 -5.27 5.75
N LEU A 64 -5.45 -5.40 7.08
CA LEU A 64 -5.69 -4.26 7.98
C LEU A 64 -4.56 -3.22 7.89
N GLY A 65 -3.31 -3.66 7.77
CA GLY A 65 -2.16 -2.78 7.54
C GLY A 65 -2.27 -2.00 6.23
N VAL A 66 -2.73 -2.64 5.16
CA VAL A 66 -2.99 -1.95 3.89
C VAL A 66 -4.09 -0.90 4.04
N LEU A 67 -5.21 -1.26 4.68
CA LEU A 67 -6.32 -0.33 4.91
C LEU A 67 -5.89 0.87 5.76
N ALA A 68 -5.03 0.65 6.75
CA ALA A 68 -4.46 1.69 7.59
C ALA A 68 -3.48 2.61 6.85
N SER A 69 -2.85 2.15 5.76
CA SER A 69 -1.91 2.96 4.95
C SER A 69 -2.64 3.97 4.03
N LEU A 70 -3.88 3.68 3.64
CA LEU A 70 -4.68 4.54 2.75
C LEU A 70 -4.93 5.95 3.30
N PRO A 71 -5.42 6.16 4.54
CA PRO A 71 -5.64 7.50 5.07
C PRO A 71 -4.34 8.32 5.14
N ILE A 72 -3.20 7.67 5.45
CA ILE A 72 -1.88 8.31 5.47
C ILE A 72 -1.47 8.73 4.04
N SER A 73 -1.69 7.86 3.06
CA SER A 73 -1.39 8.13 1.65
C SER A 73 -2.26 9.27 1.09
N PHE A 74 -3.53 9.34 1.48
CA PHE A 74 -4.42 10.45 1.11
C PHE A 74 -4.01 11.78 1.74
N TRP A 75 -3.62 11.76 3.01
CA TRP A 75 -3.09 12.94 3.69
C TRP A 75 -1.81 13.45 3.01
N PHE A 76 -0.87 12.56 2.71
CA PHE A 76 0.39 12.91 2.03
C PHE A 76 0.16 13.46 0.62
N ARG A 77 -0.76 12.87 -0.15
CA ARG A 77 -1.19 13.41 -1.45
C ARG A 77 -1.69 14.84 -1.34
N ARG A 78 -2.56 15.12 -0.36
CA ARG A 78 -3.14 16.46 -0.15
C ARG A 78 -2.06 17.47 0.24
N PHE A 79 -1.11 17.06 1.09
CA PHE A 79 0.03 17.89 1.47
C PHE A 79 0.87 18.28 0.24
N MET A 80 1.20 17.34 -0.63
CA MET A 80 1.99 17.62 -1.83
C MET A 80 1.24 18.52 -2.83
N LEU A 81 -0.04 18.29 -3.08
CA LEU A 81 -0.86 19.13 -3.96
C LEU A 81 -0.94 20.58 -3.48
N ASN A 82 -1.13 20.79 -2.18
CA ASN A 82 -1.20 22.13 -1.60
C ASN A 82 0.13 22.89 -1.74
N ARG A 83 1.27 22.20 -1.64
CA ARG A 83 2.58 22.81 -1.86
C ARG A 83 2.78 23.25 -3.31
N GLN A 84 2.31 22.47 -4.27
CA GLN A 84 2.43 22.82 -5.69
C GLN A 84 1.58 24.03 -6.08
N LEU A 85 0.32 24.08 -5.62
CA LEU A 85 -0.56 25.24 -5.86
C LEU A 85 0.08 26.52 -5.31
N GLN A 86 0.70 26.43 -4.13
CA GLN A 86 1.37 27.57 -3.51
C GLN A 86 2.67 27.98 -4.23
N GLU A 87 3.31 27.10 -5.00
CA GLU A 87 4.47 27.42 -5.85
C GLU A 87 4.07 27.98 -7.22
N GLU A 88 2.87 27.68 -7.73
CA GLU A 88 2.33 28.26 -8.98
C GLU A 88 1.78 29.68 -8.80
N ASP A 89 1.35 30.04 -7.58
CA ASP A 89 0.82 31.36 -7.23
C ASP A 89 1.91 32.43 -6.92
N ILE A 90 3.21 32.06 -6.95
CA ILE A 90 4.38 32.95 -6.68
C ILE A 90 5.09 33.29 -7.99
#